data_AF-A0A1R3TW76-F1
#
_entry.id   AF-A0A1R3TW76-F1
#
_cell.length_a   1.000
_cell.length_b   1.000
_cell.length_c   1.000
_cell.angle_alpha   90.00
_cell.angle_beta   90.00
_cell.angle_gamma   90.00
#
_symmetry.space_group_name_H-M   'P 1'
#
loop_
_entity.id
_entity.type
_entity.pdbx_description
1 polymer ?
#
loop_
_entity_poly.entity_id
_entity_poly.type
_entity_poly.pdbx_seq_one_letter_code
_entity_poly.pdbx_strand_id
1 'polypeptide(L)'
;MIPAWLMKAVAPVFSKVFLPILIVLALIVAGCVSFNKGMAKIDSIIADAKRSAFNERDAYWTGQIEKSNAMQARRETAQAVEAMRISAETAKTIADQRAKLITLEKANASLPNGTAVGLDRGRVQLLPD
;
A
#
# COMPACT_ATOMS: atom_id res chain seq x y z
N MET A 1 31.09 -72.02 -9.06
CA MET A 1 30.48 -72.41 -10.35
C MET A 1 29.24 -73.23 -10.03
N ILE A 2 28.05 -72.76 -10.39
CA ILE A 2 26.79 -73.49 -10.10
C ILE A 2 26.74 -74.72 -11.03
N PRO A 3 26.57 -75.95 -10.52
CA PRO A 3 26.59 -77.14 -11.34
C PRO A 3 25.41 -77.18 -12.34
N ALA A 4 25.67 -77.58 -13.58
CA ALA A 4 24.75 -77.44 -14.72
C ALA A 4 23.40 -78.18 -14.57
N TRP A 5 23.35 -79.24 -13.76
CA TRP A 5 22.12 -79.96 -13.44
C TRP A 5 21.18 -79.14 -12.53
N LEU A 6 21.74 -78.30 -11.66
CA LEU A 6 21.01 -77.41 -10.77
C LEU A 6 20.39 -76.24 -11.55
N MET A 7 21.12 -75.70 -12.53
CA MET A 7 20.61 -74.70 -13.48
C MET A 7 19.43 -75.25 -14.31
N LYS A 8 19.49 -76.50 -14.78
CA LYS A 8 18.39 -77.15 -15.52
C LYS A 8 17.12 -77.32 -14.69
N ALA A 9 17.25 -77.55 -13.38
CA ALA A 9 16.11 -77.73 -12.47
C ALA A 9 15.51 -76.40 -11.99
N VAL A 10 16.34 -75.36 -11.81
CA VAL A 10 15.92 -74.05 -11.30
C VAL A 10 15.42 -73.11 -12.43
N ALA A 11 15.95 -73.24 -13.66
CA ALA A 11 15.54 -72.44 -14.81
C ALA A 11 14.02 -72.38 -15.07
N PRO A 12 13.24 -73.49 -15.04
CA PRO A 12 11.80 -73.42 -15.28
C PRO A 12 11.03 -72.78 -14.13
N VAL A 13 11.49 -72.90 -12.88
CA VAL A 13 10.88 -72.24 -11.71
C VAL A 13 11.15 -70.74 -11.76
N PHE A 14 12.37 -70.35 -12.11
CA PHE A 14 12.75 -68.95 -12.22
C PHE A 14 12.00 -68.23 -13.35
N SER A 15 11.90 -68.86 -14.53
CA SER A 15 11.22 -68.23 -15.68
C SER A 15 9.70 -68.24 -15.58
N LYS A 16 9.08 -69.25 -14.95
CA LYS A 16 7.61 -69.37 -14.89
C LYS A 16 6.98 -68.71 -13.68
N VAL A 17 7.74 -68.48 -12.61
CA VAL A 17 7.22 -67.94 -11.34
C VAL A 17 7.92 -66.63 -10.97
N PHE A 18 9.25 -66.58 -10.99
CA PHE A 18 9.98 -65.38 -10.57
C PHE A 18 9.87 -64.23 -11.57
N LEU A 19 9.96 -64.51 -12.88
CA LEU A 19 9.83 -63.50 -13.94
C LEU A 19 8.48 -62.76 -13.90
N PRO A 20 7.31 -63.43 -13.85
CA PRO A 20 6.03 -62.72 -13.78
C PRO A 20 5.87 -61.93 -12.47
N ILE A 21 6.38 -62.44 -11.33
CA ILE A 21 6.36 -61.69 -10.07
C ILE A 21 7.16 -60.40 -10.19
N LEU A 22 8.34 -60.44 -10.80
CA LEU A 22 9.18 -59.26 -10.98
C LEU A 22 8.52 -58.25 -11.93
N ILE A 23 7.86 -58.71 -13.00
CA ILE A 23 7.10 -57.85 -13.91
C ILE A 23 5.94 -57.18 -13.17
N VAL A 24 5.17 -57.92 -12.36
CA VAL A 24 4.08 -57.36 -11.56
C VAL A 24 4.62 -56.34 -10.56
N LEU A 25 5.73 -56.63 -9.88
CA LEU A 25 6.36 -55.69 -8.96
C LEU A 25 6.81 -54.41 -9.67
N ALA A 26 7.43 -54.54 -10.84
CA ALA A 26 7.86 -53.41 -11.65
C ALA A 26 6.66 -52.55 -12.11
N LEU A 27 5.55 -53.17 -12.50
CA LEU A 27 4.32 -52.48 -12.85
C LEU A 27 3.70 -51.73 -11.66
N ILE A 28 3.71 -52.33 -10.46
CA ILE A 28 3.24 -51.67 -9.24
C ILE A 28 4.09 -50.43 -8.94
N VAL A 29 5.42 -50.58 -8.97
CA VAL A 29 6.34 -49.46 -8.73
C VAL A 29 6.16 -48.36 -9.78
N ALA A 30 6.05 -48.72 -11.06
CA ALA A 30 5.80 -47.77 -12.13
C ALA A 30 4.45 -47.05 -11.96
N GLY A 31 3.42 -47.77 -11.51
CA GLY A 31 2.12 -47.21 -11.16
C GLY A 31 2.21 -46.20 -10.03
N CYS A 32 2.86 -46.55 -8.91
CA CYS A 32 3.07 -45.65 -7.78
C CYS A 32 3.84 -44.39 -8.16
N VAL A 33 4.92 -44.51 -8.94
CA VAL A 33 5.71 -43.37 -9.41
C VAL A 33 4.88 -42.46 -10.32
N SER A 34 4.12 -43.05 -11.25
CA SER A 34 3.27 -42.29 -12.17
C SER A 34 2.15 -41.57 -11.43
N PHE A 35 1.53 -42.22 -10.45
CA PHE A 35 0.51 -41.63 -9.60
C PHE A 35 1.05 -40.46 -8.77
N ASN A 36 2.23 -40.62 -8.16
CA ASN A 36 2.86 -39.56 -7.38
C ASN A 36 3.20 -38.34 -8.25
N LYS A 37 3.74 -38.57 -9.46
CA LYS A 37 3.98 -37.49 -10.44
C LYS A 37 2.68 -36.81 -10.89
N GLY A 38 1.61 -37.59 -11.07
CA GLY A 38 0.28 -37.08 -11.39
C GLY A 38 -0.25 -36.13 -10.31
N MET A 39 -0.19 -36.56 -9.04
CA MET A 39 -0.60 -35.75 -7.89
C MET A 39 0.23 -34.48 -7.76
N ALA A 40 1.56 -34.57 -7.84
CA ALA A 40 2.44 -33.40 -7.79
C ALA A 40 2.12 -32.37 -8.90
N LYS A 41 1.74 -32.85 -10.10
CA LYS A 41 1.32 -31.97 -11.20
C LYS A 41 -0.01 -31.27 -10.91
N ILE A 42 -0.97 -31.97 -10.31
CA ILE A 42 -2.25 -31.38 -9.90
C ILE A 42 -2.01 -30.29 -8.85
N ASP A 43 -1.18 -30.58 -7.84
CA ASP A 43 -0.84 -29.59 -6.81
C ASP A 43 -0.15 -28.36 -7.40
N SER A 44 0.75 -28.55 -8.37
CA SER A 44 1.38 -27.44 -9.10
C SER A 44 0.35 -26.59 -9.84
N ILE A 45 -0.60 -27.20 -10.57
CA ILE A 45 -1.64 -26.47 -11.30
C ILE A 45 -2.50 -25.65 -10.33
N ILE A 46 -2.85 -26.21 -9.17
CA ILE A 46 -3.64 -25.50 -8.15
C ILE A 46 -2.83 -24.34 -7.56
N ALA A 47 -1.55 -24.55 -7.27
CA ALA A 47 -0.67 -23.52 -6.75
C ALA A 47 -0.49 -22.37 -7.75
N ASP A 48 -0.28 -22.70 -9.02
CA ASP A 48 -0.13 -21.73 -10.10
C ASP A 48 -1.42 -20.94 -10.34
N ALA A 49 -2.58 -21.60 -10.33
CA ALA A 49 -3.87 -20.93 -10.44
C ALA A 49 -4.12 -19.96 -9.29
N LYS A 50 -3.82 -20.38 -8.04
CA LYS A 50 -3.90 -19.50 -6.87
C LYS A 50 -2.96 -18.31 -7.01
N ARG A 51 -1.70 -18.55 -7.39
CA ARG A 51 -0.69 -17.50 -7.57
C ARG A 51 -1.12 -16.50 -8.66
N SER A 52 -1.64 -16.96 -9.79
CA SER A 52 -2.16 -16.06 -10.85
C SER A 52 -3.29 -15.17 -10.31
N ALA A 53 -4.27 -15.77 -9.63
CA ALA A 53 -5.39 -15.03 -9.07
C ALA A 53 -4.95 -13.99 -8.02
N PHE A 54 -3.97 -14.32 -7.18
CA PHE A 54 -3.40 -13.35 -6.24
C PHE A 54 -2.66 -12.22 -6.97
N ASN A 55 -1.83 -12.55 -7.97
CA ASN A 55 -1.06 -11.57 -8.72
C ASN A 55 -1.96 -10.60 -9.50
N GLU A 56 -3.02 -11.10 -10.14
CA GLU A 56 -3.98 -10.26 -10.86
C GLU A 56 -4.69 -9.29 -9.91
N ARG A 57 -5.12 -9.80 -8.74
CA ARG A 57 -5.77 -8.98 -7.72
C ARG A 57 -4.82 -7.94 -7.12
N ASP A 58 -3.59 -8.33 -6.84
CA ASP A 58 -2.58 -7.45 -6.25
C ASP A 58 -2.17 -6.35 -7.24
N ALA A 59 -1.98 -6.71 -8.51
CA ALA A 59 -1.72 -5.74 -9.57
C ALA A 59 -2.88 -4.74 -9.73
N TYR A 60 -4.13 -5.24 -9.70
CA TYR A 60 -5.32 -4.38 -9.76
C TYR A 60 -5.36 -3.37 -8.61
N TRP A 61 -5.20 -3.84 -7.37
CA TRP A 61 -5.26 -2.96 -6.20
C TRP A 61 -4.08 -2.03 -6.11
N THR A 62 -2.88 -2.47 -6.46
CA THR A 62 -1.70 -1.61 -6.54
C THR A 62 -1.94 -0.45 -7.51
N GLY A 63 -2.46 -0.72 -8.71
CA GLY A 63 -2.80 0.33 -9.67
C GLY A 63 -3.90 1.29 -9.17
N GLN A 64 -4.90 0.79 -8.44
CA GLN A 64 -5.94 1.65 -7.84
C GLN A 64 -5.40 2.52 -6.71
N ILE A 65 -4.50 1.98 -5.88
CA ILE A 65 -3.83 2.72 -4.81
C ILE A 65 -2.95 3.82 -5.42
N GLU A 66 -2.15 3.51 -6.43
CA GLU A 66 -1.34 4.50 -7.14
C GLU A 66 -2.19 5.62 -7.73
N LYS A 67 -3.33 5.27 -8.36
CA LYS A 67 -4.27 6.27 -8.89
C LYS A 67 -4.89 7.12 -7.79
N SER A 68 -5.29 6.52 -6.68
CA SER A 68 -5.83 7.22 -5.51
C SER A 68 -4.79 8.19 -4.92
N ASN A 69 -3.56 7.73 -4.73
CA ASN A 69 -2.46 8.53 -4.19
C ASN A 69 -2.13 9.69 -5.12
N ALA A 70 -2.10 9.47 -6.44
CA ALA A 70 -1.90 10.55 -7.41
C ALA A 70 -3.02 11.60 -7.35
N MET A 71 -4.27 11.19 -7.16
CA MET A 71 -5.38 12.13 -6.98
C MET A 71 -5.29 12.89 -5.65
N GLN A 72 -4.90 12.23 -4.56
CA GLN A 72 -4.70 12.88 -3.26
C GLN A 72 -3.55 13.90 -3.32
N ALA A 73 -2.40 13.53 -3.86
CA ALA A 73 -1.27 14.45 -4.05
C ALA A 73 -1.68 15.69 -4.85
N ARG A 74 -2.46 15.53 -5.93
CA ARG A 74 -3.00 16.67 -6.69
C ARG A 74 -3.91 17.55 -5.84
N ARG A 75 -4.80 16.97 -5.03
CA ARG A 75 -5.68 17.72 -4.13
C ARG A 75 -4.89 18.47 -3.06
N GLU A 76 -3.90 17.83 -2.45
CA GLU A 76 -3.01 18.46 -1.46
C GLU A 76 -2.25 19.64 -2.07
N THR A 77 -1.69 19.49 -3.28
CA THR A 77 -1.04 20.61 -3.96
C THR A 77 -2.01 21.74 -4.28
N ALA A 78 -3.24 21.44 -4.71
CA ALA A 78 -4.25 22.46 -4.98
C ALA A 78 -4.66 23.21 -3.70
N GLN A 79 -4.84 22.47 -2.59
CA GLN A 79 -5.13 23.06 -1.28
C GLN A 79 -3.98 23.92 -0.77
N ALA A 80 -2.73 23.47 -0.91
CA ALA A 80 -1.55 24.24 -0.53
C ALA A 80 -1.45 25.55 -1.33
N VAL A 81 -1.66 25.48 -2.65
CA VAL A 81 -1.67 26.68 -3.51
C VAL A 81 -2.77 27.66 -3.10
N GLU A 82 -3.98 27.17 -2.85
CA GLU A 82 -5.09 28.02 -2.44
C GLU A 82 -4.88 28.63 -1.05
N ALA A 83 -4.35 27.85 -0.10
CA ALA A 83 -3.99 28.35 1.22
C ALA A 83 -2.90 29.44 1.13
N MET A 84 -1.90 29.25 0.27
CA MET A 84 -0.89 30.28 0.00
C MET A 84 -1.52 31.55 -0.60
N ARG A 85 -2.44 31.41 -1.56
CA ARG A 85 -3.17 32.54 -2.16
C ARG A 85 -3.93 33.35 -1.10
N ILE A 86 -4.73 32.66 -0.27
CA ILE A 86 -5.50 33.28 0.81
C ILE A 86 -4.58 33.95 1.83
N SER A 87 -3.47 33.31 2.20
CA SER A 87 -2.51 33.89 3.14
C SER A 87 -1.87 35.17 2.61
N ALA A 88 -1.53 35.22 1.32
CA ALA A 88 -0.96 36.39 0.68
C ALA A 88 -1.97 37.54 0.59
N GLU A 89 -3.23 37.24 0.26
CA GLU A 89 -4.32 38.23 0.20
C GLU A 89 -4.64 38.80 1.59
N THR A 90 -4.67 37.94 2.60
CA THR A 90 -4.87 38.34 4.00
C THR A 90 -3.71 39.22 4.48
N ALA A 91 -2.46 38.83 4.20
CA ALA A 91 -1.27 39.60 4.55
C ALA A 91 -1.28 40.99 3.91
N LYS A 92 -1.66 41.09 2.64
CA LYS A 92 -1.84 42.37 1.94
C LYS A 92 -2.92 43.22 2.62
N THR A 93 -4.07 42.63 2.94
CA THR A 93 -5.17 43.33 3.60
C THR A 93 -4.77 43.86 4.98
N ILE A 94 -4.04 43.06 5.77
CA ILE A 94 -3.51 43.47 7.07
C ILE A 94 -2.51 44.62 6.90
N ALA A 95 -1.63 44.57 5.90
CA ALA A 95 -0.68 45.64 5.62
C ALA A 95 -1.40 46.95 5.25
N ASP A 96 -2.41 46.88 4.38
CA ASP A 96 -3.22 48.03 3.97
C ASP A 96 -3.98 48.63 5.16
N GLN A 97 -4.56 47.79 6.03
CA GLN A 97 -5.24 48.24 7.25
C GLN A 97 -4.28 48.88 8.24
N ARG A 98 -3.08 48.32 8.45
CA ARG A 98 -2.03 48.92 9.28
C ARG A 98 -1.58 50.27 8.74
N ALA A 99 -1.40 50.41 7.43
CA ALA A 99 -1.05 51.69 6.81
C ALA A 99 -2.14 52.74 7.03
N LYS A 100 -3.43 52.36 6.93
CA LYS A 100 -4.56 53.24 7.23
C LYS A 100 -4.58 53.67 8.71
N LEU A 101 -4.35 52.74 9.64
CA LEU A 101 -4.29 53.05 11.07
C LEU A 101 -3.16 54.04 11.38
N ILE A 102 -1.94 53.80 10.88
CA ILE A 102 -0.81 54.73 11.06
C ILE A 102 -1.14 56.12 10.49
N THR A 103 -1.84 56.18 9.35
CA THR A 103 -2.25 57.45 8.74
C THR A 103 -3.27 58.18 9.62
N LEU A 104 -4.26 57.46 10.16
CA LEU A 104 -5.25 58.01 11.09
C LEU A 104 -4.62 58.46 12.41
N GLU A 105 -3.67 57.70 12.95
CA GLU A 105 -2.93 58.07 14.17
C GLU A 105 -2.13 59.37 13.96
N LYS A 106 -1.44 59.50 12.81
CA LYS A 106 -0.74 60.74 12.45
C LYS A 106 -1.70 61.91 12.26
N ALA A 107 -2.83 61.69 11.59
CA ALA A 107 -3.86 62.71 11.41
C ALA A 107 -4.43 63.17 12.76
N ASN A 108 -4.77 62.23 13.65
CA ASN A 108 -5.23 62.53 15.01
C ASN A 108 -4.19 63.33 15.81
N ALA A 109 -2.91 62.97 15.73
CA ALA A 109 -1.84 63.71 16.39
C ALA A 109 -1.67 65.15 15.86
N SER A 110 -2.07 65.40 14.60
CA SER A 110 -1.99 66.72 13.97
C SER A 110 -3.18 67.65 14.27
N LEU A 111 -4.23 67.14 14.94
CA LEU A 111 -5.40 67.95 15.27
C LEU A 111 -5.09 68.94 16.41
N PRO A 112 -5.34 70.25 16.23
CA PRO A 112 -5.23 71.21 17.31
C PRO A 112 -6.30 70.92 18.38
N ASN A 113 -5.90 70.91 19.65
CA ASN A 113 -6.74 70.58 20.82
C ASN A 113 -7.16 69.10 20.97
N GLY A 114 -6.34 68.13 20.54
CA GLY A 114 -6.64 66.68 20.65
C GLY A 114 -6.94 66.15 22.07
N THR A 115 -6.62 66.91 23.12
CA THR A 115 -6.94 66.61 24.52
C THR A 115 -8.11 67.42 25.10
N ALA A 116 -8.69 68.35 24.34
CA ALA A 116 -9.64 69.33 24.89
C ALA A 116 -11.10 68.84 24.94
N VAL A 117 -11.48 67.80 24.18
CA VAL A 117 -12.85 67.28 24.18
C VAL A 117 -12.88 65.75 24.03
N GLY A 118 -12.75 65.04 25.16
CA GLY A 118 -12.91 63.59 25.26
C GLY A 118 -12.65 63.08 26.68
N LEU A 119 -13.47 62.14 27.14
CA LEU A 119 -13.34 61.51 28.47
C LEU A 119 -12.03 60.71 28.53
N ASP A 120 -11.08 61.18 29.34
CA ASP A 120 -9.85 60.45 29.69
C ASP A 120 -10.18 59.11 30.37
N ARG A 121 -9.30 58.12 30.25
CA ARG A 121 -9.41 56.79 30.87
C ARG A 121 -9.63 56.88 32.38
N GLY A 122 -9.04 57.90 33.04
CA GLY A 122 -9.28 58.21 34.44
C GLY A 122 -10.67 58.78 34.76
N ARG A 123 -11.41 59.30 33.77
CA ARG A 123 -12.77 59.84 33.93
C ARG A 123 -13.89 58.82 33.71
N VAL A 124 -13.59 57.63 33.17
CA VAL A 124 -14.59 56.57 32.88
C VAL A 124 -14.43 55.33 33.78
N GLN A 125 -13.53 55.36 34.77
CA GLN A 125 -13.44 54.28 35.76
C GLN A 125 -14.68 54.32 36.67
N LEU A 126 -15.64 53.45 36.38
CA LEU A 126 -16.82 53.17 37.21
C LEU A 126 -16.56 52.12 38.31
N LEU A 127 -15.32 51.64 38.44
CA LEU A 127 -14.90 50.78 39.55
C LEU A 127 -13.64 51.35 40.21
N PRO A 128 -13.63 51.51 41.55
CA PRO A 128 -12.41 51.72 42.30
C PRO A 128 -11.62 50.41 42.45
N ASP A 129 -10.31 50.53 42.66
CA ASP A 129 -9.38 49.42 42.96
C ASP A 129 -9.84 48.54 44.13
#